data_AF-A0A2N1Q7T2-F1
#
_entry.id   AF-A0A2N1Q7T2-F1
#
_cell.length_a   1.000
_cell.length_b   1.000
_cell.length_c   1.000
_cell.angle_alpha   90.00
_cell.angle_beta   90.00
_cell.angle_gamma   90.00
#
_symmetry.space_group_name_H-M   'P 1'
#
loop_
_entity.id
_entity.type
_entity.pdbx_description
1 polymer ?
#
loop_
_entity_poly.entity_id
_entity_poly.type
_entity_poly.pdbx_seq_one_letter_code
_entity_poly.pdbx_strand_id
1 'polypeptide(L)'
;MRKSIISQKKGVTLVELLAVIVIIGILATISVVLIGRVIENTRQKADVASLQNLNEVTRFLKYSQLDITSDIFEGYDTDEQRINYLFEEGYISKIPEVNNPSNSFVFLVNVQQWILQGDEIVFTPTAEEYFTTNTVYTYRLTSYNPSGGLNVVIPQTIGGIEITELGSDSFKNLGLLSVVIQEGITRISGNAFQSNDLTSITIPDSVLRIWHNSFNDNQISSIT
;
A
#
# COMPACT_ATOMS: atom_id res chain seq x y z
N MET A 1 -75.27 -1.30 20.18
CA MET A 1 -74.45 -1.85 19.08
C MET A 1 -73.00 -1.98 19.55
N ARG A 2 -72.46 -3.21 19.66
CA ARG A 2 -71.02 -3.49 19.68
C ARG A 2 -70.80 -4.88 19.10
N LYS A 3 -70.40 -4.97 17.83
CA LYS A 3 -69.91 -6.22 17.24
C LYS A 3 -68.50 -6.44 17.79
N SER A 4 -68.34 -7.46 18.63
CA SER A 4 -67.02 -7.96 19.02
C SER A 4 -66.37 -8.59 17.79
N ILE A 5 -65.31 -7.97 17.28
CA ILE A 5 -64.49 -8.53 16.21
C ILE A 5 -63.59 -9.57 16.86
N ILE A 6 -63.99 -10.84 16.77
CA ILE A 6 -63.15 -11.97 17.15
C ILE A 6 -62.05 -12.09 16.08
N SER A 7 -60.85 -11.62 16.40
CA SER A 7 -59.66 -11.78 15.56
C SER A 7 -59.27 -13.25 15.53
N GLN A 8 -59.54 -13.94 14.41
CA GLN A 8 -58.98 -15.26 14.16
C GLN A 8 -57.48 -15.10 13.93
N LYS A 9 -56.67 -15.44 14.94
CA LYS A 9 -55.23 -15.62 14.74
C LYS A 9 -55.03 -16.85 13.85
N LYS A 10 -54.78 -16.63 12.56
CA LYS A 10 -54.36 -17.70 11.64
C LYS A 10 -53.06 -18.29 12.18
N GLY A 11 -53.08 -19.56 12.58
CA GLY A 11 -51.87 -20.30 12.94
C GLY A 11 -51.02 -20.53 11.69
N VAL A 12 -49.70 -20.39 11.82
CA VAL A 12 -48.76 -20.72 10.73
C VAL A 12 -48.84 -22.22 10.47
N THR A 13 -48.91 -22.63 9.20
CA THR A 13 -48.94 -24.05 8.85
C THR A 13 -47.55 -24.68 9.02
N LEU A 14 -47.49 -25.98 9.30
CA LEU A 14 -46.21 -26.71 9.41
C LEU A 14 -45.36 -26.59 8.14
N VAL A 15 -46.01 -26.49 6.97
CA VAL A 15 -45.34 -26.33 5.67
C VAL A 15 -44.70 -24.96 5.55
N GLU A 16 -45.39 -23.89 5.97
CA GLU A 16 -44.83 -22.54 5.99
C GLU A 16 -43.65 -22.44 6.96
N LEU A 17 -43.76 -23.05 8.14
CA LEU A 17 -42.67 -23.06 9.12
C LEU A 17 -41.44 -23.81 8.58
N LEU A 18 -41.65 -24.94 7.91
CA LEU A 18 -40.56 -25.70 7.28
C LEU A 18 -39.87 -24.90 6.18
N ALA A 19 -40.64 -24.23 5.31
CA ALA A 19 -40.09 -23.39 4.26
C ALA A 19 -39.21 -22.27 4.82
N VAL A 20 -39.62 -21.62 5.92
CA VAL A 20 -38.83 -20.56 6.57
C VAL A 20 -37.51 -21.10 7.12
N ILE A 21 -37.52 -22.25 7.78
CA ILE A 21 -36.29 -22.85 8.35
C ILE A 21 -35.31 -23.23 7.23
N VAL A 22 -35.79 -23.82 6.14
CA VAL A 22 -34.96 -24.16 4.98
C VAL A 22 -34.32 -22.90 4.39
N ILE A 23 -35.10 -21.84 4.19
CA ILE A 23 -34.60 -20.57 3.66
C ILE A 23 -33.55 -19.96 4.60
N ILE A 24 -33.81 -19.91 5.90
CA ILE A 24 -32.85 -19.38 6.89
C ILE A 24 -31.57 -20.21 6.90
N GLY A 25 -31.66 -21.54 6.83
CA GLY A 25 -30.50 -22.41 6.75
C GLY A 25 -29.62 -22.10 5.54
N ILE A 26 -30.24 -21.96 4.35
CA ILE A 26 -29.54 -21.58 3.12
C ILE A 26 -28.90 -20.20 3.28
N LEU A 27 -29.66 -19.20 3.74
CA LEU A 27 -29.16 -17.84 3.94
C LEU A 27 -28.00 -17.79 4.93
N ALA A 28 -28.08 -18.51 6.05
CA ALA A 28 -27.04 -18.55 7.06
C ALA A 28 -25.71 -19.07 6.49
N THR A 29 -25.75 -20.13 5.66
CA THR A 29 -24.54 -20.67 5.04
C THR A 29 -23.88 -19.67 4.08
N ILE A 30 -24.67 -18.96 3.27
CA ILE A 30 -24.18 -17.92 2.37
C ILE A 30 -23.61 -16.73 3.17
N SER A 31 -24.31 -16.32 4.22
CA SER A 31 -23.90 -15.20 5.06
C SER A 31 -22.57 -15.44 5.76
N VAL A 32 -22.30 -16.64 6.28
CA VAL A 32 -21.02 -16.95 6.95
C VAL A 32 -19.82 -16.71 6.03
N VAL A 33 -19.89 -17.18 4.78
CA VAL A 33 -18.81 -17.00 3.80
C VAL A 33 -18.63 -15.52 3.43
N LEU A 34 -19.71 -14.80 3.18
CA LEU A 34 -19.65 -13.38 2.81
C LEU A 34 -19.12 -12.51 3.95
N ILE A 35 -19.58 -12.74 5.18
CA ILE A 35 -19.13 -11.99 6.36
C ILE A 35 -17.65 -12.24 6.63
N GLY A 36 -17.17 -13.48 6.49
CA GLY A 36 -15.75 -13.80 6.63
C GLY A 36 -14.87 -12.95 5.70
N ARG A 37 -15.22 -12.88 4.40
CA ARG A 37 -14.51 -12.05 3.41
C ARG A 37 -14.55 -10.56 3.76
N VAL A 38 -15.69 -10.05 4.23
CA VAL A 38 -15.82 -8.64 4.62
C VAL A 38 -14.94 -8.32 5.83
N ILE A 39 -14.87 -9.21 6.82
CA ILE A 39 -14.03 -9.04 8.02
C ILE A 39 -12.55 -9.01 7.62
N GLU A 40 -12.11 -9.94 6.78
CA GLU A 40 -10.73 -10.02 6.31
C GLU A 40 -10.31 -8.77 5.52
N ASN A 41 -11.14 -8.34 4.56
CA ASN A 41 -10.91 -7.10 3.83
C ASN A 41 -10.88 -5.87 4.75
N THR A 42 -11.69 -5.86 5.81
CA THR A 42 -11.71 -4.77 6.79
C THR A 42 -10.43 -4.74 7.62
N ARG A 43 -9.94 -5.91 8.04
CA ARG A 43 -8.66 -6.06 8.75
C ARG A 43 -7.48 -5.60 7.90
N GLN A 44 -7.41 -6.05 6.64
CA GLN A 44 -6.35 -5.65 5.73
C GLN A 44 -6.33 -4.13 5.48
N LYS A 45 -7.51 -3.52 5.30
CA LYS A 45 -7.62 -2.05 5.16
C LYS A 45 -7.16 -1.31 6.42
N ALA A 46 -7.47 -1.84 7.60
CA ALA A 46 -7.00 -1.26 8.85
C ALA A 46 -5.47 -1.32 8.97
N ASP A 47 -4.85 -2.43 8.55
CA ASP A 47 -3.40 -2.58 8.54
C ASP A 47 -2.73 -1.62 7.55
N VAL A 48 -3.28 -1.45 6.35
CA VAL A 48 -2.79 -0.49 5.36
C VAL A 48 -2.88 0.95 5.89
N ALA A 49 -3.95 1.30 6.63
CA ALA A 49 -4.06 2.62 7.26
C ALA A 49 -2.98 2.84 8.34
N SER A 50 -2.70 1.82 9.16
CA SER A 50 -1.59 1.85 10.11
C SER A 50 -0.23 1.99 9.42
N LEU A 51 -0.03 1.27 8.31
CA LEU A 51 1.17 1.35 7.49
C LEU A 51 1.38 2.76 6.91
N GLN A 52 0.31 3.38 6.41
CA GLN A 52 0.35 4.77 5.94
C GLN A 52 0.77 5.70 7.06
N ASN A 53 0.17 5.58 8.25
CA ASN A 53 0.56 6.39 9.40
C ASN A 53 2.04 6.23 9.76
N LEU A 54 2.54 4.99 9.82
CA LEU A 54 3.96 4.70 10.05
C LEU A 54 4.88 5.36 9.01
N ASN A 55 4.50 5.31 7.73
CA ASN A 55 5.29 5.92 6.67
C ASN A 55 5.24 7.45 6.67
N GLU A 56 4.11 8.06 7.00
CA GLU A 56 4.00 9.51 7.14
C GLU A 56 4.89 10.03 8.28
N VAL A 57 4.88 9.38 9.44
CA VAL A 57 5.72 9.81 10.57
C VAL A 57 7.21 9.57 10.33
N THR A 58 7.56 8.44 9.70
CA THR A 58 8.92 8.10 9.27
C THR A 58 9.44 9.14 8.29
N ARG A 59 8.61 9.57 7.33
CA ARG A 59 8.94 10.64 6.38
C ARG A 59 9.15 11.97 7.08
N PHE A 60 8.26 12.35 8.00
CA PHE A 60 8.39 13.59 8.78
C PHE A 60 9.71 13.61 9.57
N LEU A 61 10.00 12.51 10.26
CA LEU A 61 11.26 12.30 10.97
C LEU A 61 12.47 12.53 10.08
N LYS A 62 12.47 11.89 8.91
CA LYS A 62 13.55 12.01 7.93
C LYS A 62 13.84 13.46 7.55
N TYR A 63 12.79 14.24 7.27
CA TYR A 63 12.95 15.64 6.89
C TYR A 63 13.32 16.55 8.07
N SER A 64 12.94 16.19 9.29
CA SER A 64 13.25 16.97 10.49
C SER A 64 14.74 16.91 10.89
N GLN A 65 15.44 15.82 10.57
CA GLN A 65 16.83 15.60 10.97
C GLN A 65 17.86 16.38 10.13
N LEU A 66 17.44 17.06 9.05
CA LEU A 66 18.31 17.78 8.10
C LEU A 66 19.39 16.93 7.39
N ASP A 67 19.54 15.66 7.78
CA ASP A 67 20.30 14.63 7.07
C ASP A 67 19.31 13.62 6.46
N ILE A 68 19.00 13.85 5.18
CA ILE A 68 18.12 12.95 4.42
C ILE A 68 18.84 11.69 3.94
N THR A 69 20.10 11.47 4.30
CA THR A 69 20.88 10.30 3.87
C THR A 69 21.11 9.26 4.98
N SER A 70 21.00 9.66 6.25
CA SER A 70 21.14 8.77 7.41
C SER A 70 20.02 7.72 7.54
N ASP A 71 20.29 6.59 8.19
CA ASP A 71 19.21 5.71 8.64
C ASP A 71 18.48 6.39 9.82
N ILE A 72 17.18 6.66 9.70
CA ILE A 72 16.43 7.34 10.78
C ILE A 72 16.31 6.47 12.02
N PHE A 73 16.51 5.16 11.87
CA PHE A 73 16.51 4.20 12.94
C PHE A 73 17.91 3.61 13.18
N GLU A 74 18.97 4.38 12.91
CA GLU A 74 20.33 3.96 13.23
C GLU A 74 20.44 3.55 14.71
N GLY A 75 20.93 2.34 14.96
CA GLY A 75 21.03 1.75 16.30
C GLY A 75 19.81 0.95 16.76
N TYR A 76 18.76 0.81 15.94
CA TYR A 76 17.63 -0.07 16.19
C TYR A 76 17.63 -1.25 15.21
N ASP A 77 17.80 -2.46 15.73
CA ASP A 77 17.99 -3.67 14.93
C ASP A 77 16.64 -4.33 14.54
N THR A 78 15.61 -4.17 15.37
CA THR A 78 14.30 -4.83 15.18
C THR A 78 13.17 -3.84 14.89
N ASP A 79 12.16 -4.30 14.16
CA ASP A 79 10.98 -3.48 13.86
C ASP A 79 10.19 -3.09 15.11
N GLU A 80 10.18 -3.94 16.13
CA GLU A 80 9.58 -3.63 17.44
C GLU A 80 10.28 -2.42 18.09
N GLN A 81 11.62 -2.41 18.08
CA GLN A 81 12.39 -1.28 18.62
C GLN A 81 12.12 0.02 17.85
N ARG A 82 12.04 -0.05 16.51
CA ARG A 82 11.74 1.12 15.67
C ARG A 82 10.36 1.69 15.98
N ILE A 83 9.34 0.84 16.09
CA ILE A 83 7.97 1.24 16.44
C ILE A 83 7.92 1.82 17.86
N ASN A 84 8.62 1.20 18.81
CA ASN A 84 8.69 1.71 20.19
C ASN A 84 9.34 3.09 20.23
N TYR A 85 10.43 3.32 19.49
CA TYR A 85 11.03 4.64 19.36
C TYR A 85 10.01 5.67 18.83
N LEU A 86 9.28 5.35 17.76
CA LEU A 86 8.25 6.25 17.22
C LEU A 86 7.18 6.61 18.27
N PHE A 87 6.82 5.66 19.13
CA PHE A 87 5.83 5.85 20.18
C PHE A 87 6.38 6.65 21.36
N GLU A 88 7.56 6.29 21.87
CA GLU A 88 8.20 6.93 23.02
C GLU A 88 8.56 8.39 22.74
N GLU A 89 9.00 8.70 21.52
CA GLU A 89 9.28 10.07 21.08
C GLU A 89 8.02 10.85 20.68
N GLY A 90 6.84 10.21 20.70
CA GLY A 90 5.56 10.86 20.47
C GLY A 90 5.22 11.15 19.00
N TYR A 91 5.90 10.52 18.04
CA TYR A 91 5.56 10.60 16.63
C TYR A 91 4.26 9.85 16.30
N ILE A 92 3.98 8.76 17.02
CA ILE A 92 2.70 8.05 16.99
C ILE A 92 2.04 8.06 18.36
N SER A 93 0.71 8.17 18.39
CA SER A 93 -0.07 8.23 19.63
C SER A 93 -0.37 6.87 20.25
N LYS A 94 -0.15 5.78 19.49
CA LYS A 94 -0.31 4.40 19.93
C LYS A 94 0.54 3.47 19.07
N ILE A 95 0.95 2.34 19.63
CA ILE A 95 1.58 1.26 18.89
C ILE A 95 0.53 0.66 17.93
N PRO A 96 0.82 0.55 16.62
CA PRO A 96 -0.09 -0.06 15.67
C PRO A 96 -0.20 -1.57 15.92
N GLU A 97 -1.44 -2.07 15.91
CA GLU A 97 -1.72 -3.50 16.01
C GLU A 97 -1.96 -4.07 14.61
N VAL A 98 -1.47 -5.29 14.38
CA VAL A 98 -1.79 -6.06 13.18
C VAL A 98 -3.17 -6.70 13.34
N ASN A 99 -4.08 -6.38 12.42
CA ASN A 99 -5.46 -6.83 12.42
C ASN A 99 -5.65 -8.12 11.59
N ASN A 100 -4.86 -8.31 10.53
CA ASN A 100 -4.79 -9.59 9.81
C ASN A 100 -3.63 -10.44 10.34
N PRO A 101 -3.87 -11.61 10.98
CA PRO A 101 -2.83 -12.42 11.60
C PRO A 101 -1.69 -12.88 10.67
N SER A 102 -1.91 -12.90 9.36
CA SER A 102 -0.86 -13.26 8.38
C SER A 102 0.13 -12.12 8.12
N ASN A 103 -0.15 -10.90 8.60
CA ASN A 103 0.65 -9.73 8.29
C ASN A 103 1.67 -9.39 9.40
N SER A 104 2.69 -8.63 9.05
CA SER A 104 3.60 -7.94 9.97
C SER A 104 4.04 -6.62 9.37
N PHE A 105 4.24 -5.60 10.22
CA PHE A 105 4.92 -4.38 9.80
C PHE A 105 6.43 -4.66 9.75
N VAL A 106 7.06 -4.36 8.62
CA VAL A 106 8.49 -4.58 8.42
C VAL A 106 9.12 -3.30 7.89
N PHE A 107 10.23 -2.86 8.47
CA PHE A 107 10.95 -1.69 8.00
C PHE A 107 12.07 -2.08 7.03
N LEU A 108 12.00 -1.55 5.81
CA LEU A 108 13.05 -1.71 4.81
C LEU A 108 14.08 -0.59 4.94
N VAL A 109 15.20 -0.91 5.59
CA VAL A 109 16.30 0.05 5.86
C VAL A 109 16.81 0.73 4.58
N ASN A 110 16.93 0.00 3.47
CA ASN A 110 17.48 0.54 2.22
C ASN A 110 16.66 1.67 1.61
N VAL A 111 15.34 1.65 1.81
CA VAL A 111 14.39 2.62 1.24
C VAL A 111 13.72 3.47 2.31
N GLN A 112 14.12 3.25 3.58
CA GLN A 112 13.64 3.96 4.76
C GLN A 112 12.10 3.98 4.85
N GLN A 113 11.48 2.82 4.62
CA GLN A 113 10.03 2.71 4.51
C GLN A 113 9.49 1.43 5.13
N TRP A 114 8.34 1.54 5.80
CA TRP A 114 7.55 0.41 6.27
C TRP A 114 6.77 -0.25 5.13
N ILE A 115 6.73 -1.58 5.16
CA ILE A 115 5.83 -2.43 4.36
C ILE A 115 4.94 -3.27 5.28
N LEU A 116 3.86 -3.78 4.73
CA LEU A 116 3.08 -4.84 5.35
C LEU A 116 3.45 -6.14 4.65
N GLN A 117 4.13 -7.03 5.37
CA GLN A 117 4.55 -8.33 4.87
C GLN A 117 3.56 -9.40 5.33
N GLY A 118 2.97 -10.16 4.40
CA GLY A 118 2.15 -11.33 4.68
C GLY A 118 2.17 -12.32 3.51
N ASP A 119 1.02 -12.88 3.14
CA ASP A 119 0.87 -13.68 1.91
C ASP A 119 1.16 -12.84 0.65
N GLU A 120 0.96 -11.52 0.73
CA GLU A 120 1.33 -10.51 -0.25
C GLU A 120 2.11 -9.38 0.44
N ILE A 121 3.16 -8.87 -0.21
CA ILE A 121 3.89 -7.70 0.29
C ILE A 121 3.16 -6.44 -0.17
N VAL A 122 2.66 -5.65 0.78
CA VAL A 122 2.01 -4.37 0.50
C VAL A 122 2.96 -3.23 0.84
N PHE A 123 3.39 -2.52 -0.20
CA PHE A 123 4.04 -1.23 -0.06
C PHE A 123 2.96 -0.14 -0.11
N THR A 124 3.10 0.93 0.68
CA THR A 124 2.29 2.14 0.42
C THR A 124 2.87 2.87 -0.77
N PRO A 125 2.13 3.01 -1.88
CA PRO A 125 2.61 3.82 -2.99
C PRO A 125 2.73 5.29 -2.57
N THR A 126 3.63 6.01 -3.22
CA THR A 126 3.61 7.47 -3.15
C THR A 126 2.26 7.97 -3.66
N ALA A 127 1.73 9.05 -3.09
CA ALA A 127 0.39 9.52 -3.45
C ALA A 127 0.30 9.84 -4.96
N GLU A 128 -0.81 9.40 -5.58
CA GLU A 128 -0.98 9.43 -7.03
C GLU A 128 -0.88 10.84 -7.63
N GLU A 129 -1.23 11.88 -6.87
CA GLU A 129 -1.21 13.28 -7.31
C GLU A 129 0.19 13.80 -7.67
N TYR A 130 1.24 13.12 -7.21
CA TYR A 130 2.62 13.46 -7.55
C TYR A 130 3.09 12.83 -8.85
N PHE A 131 2.28 11.97 -9.47
CA PHE A 131 2.60 11.32 -10.73
C PHE A 131 1.76 11.89 -11.86
N THR A 132 2.39 12.07 -13.02
CA THR A 132 1.69 12.41 -14.26
C THR A 132 1.81 11.26 -15.24
N THR A 133 0.70 10.92 -15.89
CA THR A 133 0.63 9.90 -16.93
C THR A 133 0.17 10.49 -18.25
N ASN A 134 0.54 9.86 -19.36
CA ASN A 134 -0.03 10.18 -20.67
C ASN A 134 -0.98 9.05 -21.09
N THR A 135 -2.28 9.31 -21.07
CA THR A 135 -3.32 8.33 -21.35
C THR A 135 -3.54 8.05 -22.83
N VAL A 136 -2.95 8.86 -23.72
CA VAL A 136 -3.41 8.88 -25.11
C VAL A 136 -2.90 7.66 -25.89
N TYR A 137 -1.73 7.07 -25.57
CA TYR A 137 -1.21 5.92 -26.33
C TYR A 137 -0.31 4.92 -25.58
N THR A 138 0.12 5.19 -24.34
CA THR A 138 1.05 4.30 -23.61
C THR A 138 0.79 4.46 -22.13
N TYR A 139 0.46 3.38 -21.42
CA TYR A 139 0.30 3.30 -19.97
C TYR A 139 1.61 3.64 -19.23
N ARG A 140 2.00 4.91 -19.35
CA ARG A 140 3.34 5.44 -19.14
C ARG A 140 3.28 6.56 -18.13
N LEU A 141 4.08 6.42 -17.09
CA LEU A 141 4.39 7.49 -16.15
C LEU A 141 5.40 8.44 -16.82
N THR A 142 5.01 9.70 -17.01
CA THR A 142 5.81 10.68 -17.77
C THR A 142 6.56 11.67 -16.91
N SER A 143 6.09 11.92 -15.69
CA SER A 143 6.81 12.76 -14.74
C SER A 143 6.43 12.47 -13.30
N TYR A 144 7.35 12.76 -12.40
CA TYR A 144 7.14 12.77 -10.95
C TYR A 144 7.43 14.15 -10.37
N ASN A 145 6.59 14.59 -9.43
CA ASN A 145 6.79 15.80 -8.66
C ASN A 145 7.49 15.46 -7.33
N PRO A 146 8.74 15.94 -7.10
CA PRO A 146 9.51 15.61 -5.90
C PRO A 146 8.92 16.15 -4.60
N SER A 147 7.89 17.01 -4.66
CA SER A 147 7.09 17.35 -3.48
C SER A 147 6.39 16.13 -2.86
N GLY A 148 6.28 15.01 -3.60
CA GLY A 148 5.78 13.74 -3.08
C GLY A 148 6.81 12.94 -2.26
N GLY A 149 8.02 13.46 -2.11
CA GLY A 149 9.12 12.80 -1.41
C GLY A 149 10.31 12.49 -2.31
N LEU A 150 11.45 12.18 -1.69
CA LEU A 150 12.67 11.76 -2.38
C LEU A 150 12.88 10.23 -2.34
N ASN A 151 12.09 9.53 -1.53
CA ASN A 151 11.97 8.08 -1.51
C ASN A 151 10.63 7.73 -2.16
N VAL A 152 10.67 7.10 -3.33
CA VAL A 152 9.49 6.97 -4.19
C VAL A 152 9.09 5.51 -4.32
N VAL A 153 7.84 5.20 -3.99
CA VAL A 153 7.22 3.93 -4.36
C VAL A 153 6.32 4.19 -5.55
N ILE A 154 6.75 3.68 -6.69
CA ILE A 154 5.99 3.80 -7.93
C ILE A 154 4.84 2.80 -7.87
N PRO A 155 3.57 3.27 -7.89
CA PRO A 155 2.42 2.39 -7.82
C PRO A 155 2.30 1.49 -9.05
N GLN A 156 1.72 0.31 -8.86
CA GLN A 156 1.23 -0.54 -9.94
C GLN A 156 0.12 0.13 -10.77
N THR A 157 -0.70 0.98 -10.14
CA THR A 157 -1.83 1.67 -10.79
C THR A 157 -1.92 3.14 -10.41
N ILE A 158 -2.30 4.01 -11.35
CA ILE A 158 -2.68 5.41 -11.09
C ILE A 158 -4.10 5.62 -11.62
N GLY A 159 -5.01 6.10 -10.78
CA GLY A 159 -6.43 6.25 -11.13
C GLY A 159 -7.12 4.92 -11.46
N GLY A 160 -6.63 3.81 -10.88
CA GLY A 160 -7.11 2.45 -11.17
C GLY A 160 -6.63 1.89 -12.52
N ILE A 161 -5.70 2.55 -13.19
CA ILE A 161 -5.12 2.12 -14.47
C ILE A 161 -3.71 1.60 -14.22
N GLU A 162 -3.42 0.38 -14.66
CA GLU A 162 -2.09 -0.23 -14.56
C GLU A 162 -1.04 0.59 -15.32
N ILE A 163 0.09 0.84 -14.67
CA ILE A 163 1.27 1.44 -15.27
C ILE A 163 2.18 0.32 -15.72
N THR A 164 2.59 0.34 -17.00
CA THR A 164 3.46 -0.71 -17.57
C THR A 164 4.82 -0.17 -17.99
N GLU A 165 4.99 1.15 -18.01
CA GLU A 165 6.21 1.82 -18.45
C GLU A 165 6.54 3.06 -17.61
N LEU A 166 7.82 3.21 -17.27
CA LEU A 166 8.40 4.46 -16.80
C LEU A 166 9.01 5.20 -17.99
N GLY A 167 8.46 6.38 -18.30
CA GLY A 167 8.81 7.18 -19.47
C GLY A 167 10.22 7.77 -19.41
N SER A 168 10.71 8.20 -20.58
CA SER A 168 12.00 8.89 -20.67
C SER A 168 12.02 10.13 -19.80
N ASP A 169 13.14 10.34 -19.10
CA ASP A 169 13.37 11.48 -18.20
C ASP A 169 12.30 11.66 -17.08
N SER A 170 11.45 10.66 -16.82
CA SER A 170 10.27 10.81 -15.94
C SER A 170 10.59 11.09 -14.47
N PHE A 171 11.77 10.67 -14.02
CA PHE A 171 12.31 10.93 -12.68
C PHE A 171 13.69 11.61 -12.74
N LYS A 172 14.04 12.26 -13.85
CA LYS A 172 15.38 12.83 -14.04
C LYS A 172 15.61 14.09 -13.23
N ASN A 173 16.80 14.22 -12.61
CA ASN A 173 17.23 15.43 -11.91
C ASN A 173 16.25 15.89 -10.81
N LEU A 174 15.79 14.95 -9.99
CA LEU A 174 14.82 15.19 -8.92
C LEU A 174 15.42 15.05 -7.51
N GLY A 175 16.69 14.67 -7.39
CA GLY A 175 17.34 14.44 -6.09
C GLY A 175 16.78 13.23 -5.35
N LEU A 176 16.28 12.23 -6.08
CA LEU A 176 15.74 11.01 -5.46
C LEU A 176 16.85 10.23 -4.77
N LEU A 177 16.53 9.64 -3.62
CA LEU A 177 17.45 8.86 -2.80
C LEU A 177 17.21 7.36 -2.90
N SER A 178 15.95 6.97 -3.06
CA SER A 178 15.57 5.56 -3.27
C SER A 178 14.31 5.44 -4.10
N VAL A 179 14.20 4.33 -4.83
CA VAL A 179 13.03 4.01 -5.66
C VAL A 179 12.65 2.55 -5.44
N VAL A 180 11.37 2.31 -5.18
CA VAL A 180 10.75 0.99 -5.25
C VAL A 180 9.82 0.97 -6.45
N ILE A 181 10.11 0.08 -7.40
CA ILE A 181 9.24 -0.17 -8.54
C ILE A 181 8.34 -1.35 -8.16
N GLN A 182 7.01 -1.16 -8.19
CA GLN A 182 6.07 -2.25 -7.94
C GLN A 182 5.92 -3.16 -9.17
N GLU A 183 5.43 -4.39 -8.92
CA GLU A 183 5.09 -5.34 -9.97
C GLU A 183 4.17 -4.74 -11.04
N GLY A 184 4.29 -5.26 -12.27
CA GLY A 184 3.51 -4.84 -13.43
C GLY A 184 4.24 -3.84 -14.34
N ILE A 185 5.28 -3.17 -13.84
CA ILE A 185 6.15 -2.33 -14.67
C ILE A 185 7.06 -3.21 -15.51
N THR A 186 6.92 -3.12 -16.84
CA THR A 186 7.68 -3.98 -17.77
C THR A 186 8.86 -3.27 -18.43
N ARG A 187 8.87 -1.92 -18.41
CA ARG A 187 9.86 -1.11 -19.13
C ARG A 187 10.28 0.13 -18.37
N ILE A 188 11.60 0.33 -18.27
CA ILE A 188 12.25 1.55 -17.78
C ILE A 188 12.93 2.24 -18.97
N SER A 189 12.41 3.38 -19.41
CA SER A 189 12.91 4.08 -20.60
C SER A 189 14.19 4.89 -20.34
N GLY A 190 14.81 5.35 -21.43
CA GLY A 190 16.13 5.99 -21.37
C GLY A 190 16.12 7.23 -20.50
N ASN A 191 17.18 7.39 -19.71
CA ASN A 191 17.34 8.46 -18.71
C ASN A 191 16.23 8.55 -17.63
N ALA A 192 15.37 7.54 -17.46
CA ALA A 192 14.21 7.62 -16.57
C ALA A 192 14.57 8.15 -15.17
N PHE A 193 15.67 7.69 -14.58
CA PHE A 193 16.17 8.11 -13.27
C PHE A 193 17.56 8.77 -13.35
N GLN A 194 17.93 9.36 -14.49
CA GLN A 194 19.25 9.97 -14.66
C GLN A 194 19.46 11.16 -13.68
N SER A 195 20.70 11.34 -13.19
CA SER A 195 21.11 12.51 -12.40
C SER A 195 20.31 12.65 -11.11
N ASN A 196 20.23 11.57 -10.31
CA ASN A 196 19.69 11.61 -8.95
C ASN A 196 20.75 11.15 -7.96
N ASP A 197 20.38 11.06 -6.69
CA ASP A 197 21.22 10.61 -5.59
C ASP A 197 20.81 9.19 -5.14
N LEU A 198 20.32 8.36 -6.08
CA LEU A 198 19.83 7.03 -5.75
C LEU A 198 20.95 6.20 -5.16
N THR A 199 20.80 5.78 -3.91
CA THR A 199 21.73 4.86 -3.22
C THR A 199 21.23 3.42 -3.28
N SER A 200 19.91 3.25 -3.34
CA SER A 200 19.22 1.96 -3.45
C SER A 200 18.10 2.01 -4.48
N ILE A 201 17.84 0.86 -5.10
CA ILE A 201 16.67 0.67 -5.96
C ILE A 201 16.14 -0.75 -5.85
N THR A 202 14.82 -0.89 -5.80
CA THR A 202 14.13 -2.18 -5.93
C THR A 202 13.54 -2.32 -7.32
N ILE A 203 13.97 -3.35 -8.06
CA ILE A 203 13.52 -3.63 -9.43
C ILE A 203 12.83 -5.00 -9.44
N PRO A 204 11.51 -5.07 -9.69
CA PRO A 204 10.76 -6.32 -9.65
C PRO A 204 11.05 -7.19 -10.88
N ASP A 205 10.75 -8.48 -10.76
CA ASP A 205 10.99 -9.48 -11.82
C ASP A 205 10.17 -9.19 -13.09
N SER A 206 9.07 -8.44 -12.98
CA SER A 206 8.27 -8.00 -14.13
C SER A 206 9.01 -7.03 -15.06
N VAL A 207 10.12 -6.40 -14.64
CA VAL A 207 10.88 -5.48 -15.49
C VAL A 207 11.66 -6.26 -16.56
N LEU A 208 11.16 -6.22 -17.79
CA LEU A 208 11.74 -6.94 -18.92
C LEU A 208 12.80 -6.13 -19.67
N ARG A 209 12.76 -4.79 -19.59
CA ARG A 209 13.64 -3.90 -20.39
C ARG A 209 14.04 -2.64 -19.63
N ILE A 210 15.34 -2.41 -19.54
CA ILE A 210 15.96 -1.17 -19.04
C ILE A 210 16.76 -0.54 -20.17
N TRP A 211 16.51 0.74 -20.47
CA TRP A 211 17.12 1.43 -21.60
C TRP A 211 18.41 2.16 -21.22
N HIS A 212 19.08 2.73 -22.22
CA HIS A 212 20.36 3.42 -22.04
C HIS A 212 20.24 4.57 -21.03
N ASN A 213 21.27 4.71 -20.19
CA ASN A 213 21.42 5.79 -19.21
C ASN A 213 20.27 5.92 -18.20
N SER A 214 19.36 4.95 -18.09
CA SER A 214 18.20 5.02 -17.18
C SER A 214 18.58 5.31 -15.74
N PHE A 215 19.77 4.89 -15.31
CA PHE A 215 20.31 5.11 -13.97
C PHE A 215 21.67 5.84 -13.99
N ASN A 216 22.04 6.51 -15.08
CA ASN A 216 23.32 7.22 -15.14
C ASN A 216 23.35 8.39 -14.15
N ASP A 217 24.56 8.74 -13.67
CA ASP A 217 24.76 9.82 -12.70
C ASP A 217 23.95 9.60 -11.41
N ASN A 218 24.04 8.41 -10.83
CA ASN A 218 23.49 8.03 -9.52
C ASN A 218 24.58 7.43 -8.61
N GLN A 219 24.23 7.13 -7.36
CA GLN A 219 25.13 6.59 -6.34
C GLN A 219 24.75 5.14 -5.93
N ILE A 220 24.15 4.38 -6.86
CA ILE A 220 23.52 3.10 -6.56
C ILE A 220 24.59 2.11 -6.07
N SER A 221 24.42 1.66 -4.83
CA SER A 221 25.29 0.68 -4.18
C SER A 221 24.54 -0.62 -3.84
N SER A 222 23.21 -0.58 -3.86
CA SER A 222 22.34 -1.73 -3.59
C SER A 222 21.20 -1.82 -4.62
N ILE A 223 20.97 -3.03 -5.12
CA ILE A 223 19.84 -3.38 -6.00
C ILE A 223 19.16 -4.58 -5.36
N THR A 224 17.83 -4.52 -5.21
CA THR A 224 17.02 -5.62 -4.66
C THR A 224 15.90 -6.00 -5.61
#